data_AF-A0A2A2RMT4-F1
#
_entry.id   AF-A0A2A2RMT4-F1
#
_cell.length_a   1.000
_cell.length_b   1.000
_cell.length_c   1.000
_cell.angle_alpha   90.00
_cell.angle_beta   90.00
_cell.angle_gamma   90.00
#
_symmetry.space_group_name_H-M   'P 1'
#
loop_
_entity.id
_entity.type
_entity.pdbx_description
1 polymer ?
#
loop_
_entity_poly.entity_id
_entity_poly.type
_entity_poly.pdbx_seq_one_letter_code
_entity_poly.pdbx_strand_id
1 'polypeptide(L)'
;MRILLLNQCFHPDVASTAQHLSDFGAGLAERGHQVTAIASRRAYDRPEQRFPATETWHGVDIRRLPATGLGKGAKWKRAVDFGSFSAACTLRLLTSPRYDAVVALTSPPLVSYLAAWFCRLRGAKLFYWVMDMNPDEAVAAGWLREGSLPTRALEAMSRFSLRQSHRVIALDRYMRDKIVAKGVPAERVAVIPPWAHDEAVRFDAAGRAKFRAAHGLEGKFVIMYSGNHSPVHPLNTLMEAARQLAADSRYVFCFVGGGSEHPKVKKFAAENGLKNILCLPYQPLAELAGSLSAADLHAVVMGNPFVGMIHPCKIYNILTVGAPVLYVGPEPSHLADILAGMGASPHTGRVAHGDTAGAVAHIHRMAALGTRGEPGLFARTAAQFSVHALRPRQIDLLESSLGKV
;
A
#
# COMPACT_ATOMS: atom_id res chain seq x y z
N MET A 1 -6.05 -27.76 0.66
CA MET A 1 -7.36 -27.21 0.21
C MET A 1 -7.19 -26.62 -1.18
N ARG A 2 -8.27 -26.39 -1.90
CA ARG A 2 -8.28 -25.63 -3.16
C ARG A 2 -8.61 -24.19 -2.85
N ILE A 3 -7.65 -23.29 -3.05
CA ILE A 3 -7.77 -21.87 -2.70
C ILE A 3 -7.66 -21.03 -3.96
N LEU A 4 -8.65 -20.16 -4.17
CA LEU A 4 -8.65 -19.19 -5.25
C LEU A 4 -8.20 -17.82 -4.72
N LEU A 5 -7.18 -17.24 -5.33
CA LEU A 5 -6.78 -15.85 -5.13
C LEU A 5 -7.37 -15.00 -6.26
N LEU A 6 -8.07 -13.93 -5.92
CA LEU A 6 -8.76 -13.08 -6.89
C LEU A 6 -8.34 -11.61 -6.72
N ASN A 7 -7.56 -11.11 -7.67
CA ASN A 7 -7.12 -9.71 -7.73
C ASN A 7 -6.66 -9.35 -9.14
N GLN A 8 -6.80 -8.10 -9.54
CA GLN A 8 -6.36 -7.64 -10.86
C GLN A 8 -4.86 -7.82 -11.08
N CYS A 9 -4.07 -7.62 -10.03
CA CYS A 9 -2.62 -7.64 -10.09
C CYS A 9 -2.09 -8.84 -9.30
N PHE A 10 -1.13 -9.54 -9.87
CA PHE A 10 -0.41 -10.65 -9.27
C PHE A 10 1.00 -10.68 -9.87
N HIS A 11 1.91 -11.50 -9.35
CA HIS A 11 3.25 -11.68 -9.91
C HIS A 11 3.26 -11.73 -11.46
N PRO A 12 4.22 -11.07 -12.16
CA PRO A 12 5.34 -10.26 -11.65
C PRO A 12 5.01 -8.75 -11.55
N ASP A 13 3.74 -8.39 -11.38
CA ASP A 13 3.33 -6.98 -11.30
C ASP A 13 3.93 -6.27 -10.06
N VAL A 14 4.29 -4.99 -10.23
CA VAL A 14 4.93 -4.17 -9.20
C VAL A 14 3.94 -3.53 -8.23
N ALA A 15 2.64 -3.63 -8.49
CA ALA A 15 1.61 -3.13 -7.58
C ALA A 15 1.73 -3.78 -6.20
N SER A 16 1.58 -3.00 -5.12
CA SER A 16 1.69 -3.52 -3.75
C SER A 16 0.72 -4.69 -3.49
N THR A 17 -0.52 -4.62 -3.99
CA THR A 17 -1.47 -5.74 -3.88
C THR A 17 -1.00 -7.01 -4.58
N ALA A 18 -0.23 -6.89 -5.66
CA ALA A 18 0.32 -8.03 -6.37
C ALA A 18 1.40 -8.72 -5.53
N GLN A 19 2.32 -7.94 -4.96
CA GLN A 19 3.43 -8.46 -4.16
C GLN A 19 2.90 -9.21 -2.92
N HIS A 20 2.05 -8.57 -2.12
CA HIS A 20 1.46 -9.19 -0.93
C HIS A 20 0.64 -10.44 -1.24
N LEU A 21 -0.18 -10.41 -2.30
CA LEU A 21 -0.98 -11.57 -2.68
C LEU A 21 -0.12 -12.71 -3.24
N SER A 22 0.98 -12.38 -3.92
CA SER A 22 1.93 -13.36 -4.44
C SER A 22 2.67 -14.05 -3.30
N ASP A 23 3.20 -13.28 -2.35
CA ASP A 23 3.86 -13.81 -1.15
C ASP A 23 2.93 -14.71 -0.35
N PHE A 24 1.68 -14.26 -0.15
CA PHE A 24 0.66 -15.04 0.53
C PHE A 24 0.32 -16.34 -0.22
N GLY A 25 0.20 -16.27 -1.55
CA GLY A 25 -0.07 -17.43 -2.40
C GLY A 25 1.05 -18.46 -2.38
N ALA A 26 2.32 -18.00 -2.45
CA ALA A 26 3.49 -18.86 -2.31
C ALA A 26 3.51 -19.56 -0.95
N GLY A 27 3.27 -18.83 0.15
CA GLY A 27 3.20 -19.41 1.49
C GLY A 27 2.08 -20.45 1.66
N LEU A 28 0.92 -20.24 1.00
CA LEU A 28 -0.15 -21.25 0.97
C LEU A 28 0.27 -22.51 0.19
N ALA A 29 0.97 -22.35 -0.94
CA ALA A 29 1.46 -23.47 -1.73
C ALA A 29 2.55 -24.26 -0.98
N GLU A 30 3.45 -23.57 -0.27
CA GLU A 30 4.45 -24.17 0.64
C GLU A 30 3.80 -25.03 1.74
N ARG A 31 2.62 -24.63 2.23
CA ARG A 31 1.81 -25.42 3.18
C ARG A 31 0.97 -26.53 2.52
N GLY A 32 1.21 -26.84 1.25
CA GLY A 32 0.58 -27.95 0.54
C GLY A 32 -0.84 -27.68 0.04
N HIS A 33 -1.28 -26.41 -0.02
CA HIS A 33 -2.55 -26.07 -0.65
C HIS A 33 -2.44 -26.01 -2.17
N GLN A 34 -3.52 -26.33 -2.86
CA GLN A 34 -3.64 -26.11 -4.30
C GLN A 34 -4.13 -24.68 -4.53
N VAL A 35 -3.22 -23.81 -4.94
CA VAL A 35 -3.48 -22.37 -5.07
C VAL A 35 -3.64 -22.00 -6.54
N THR A 36 -4.75 -21.35 -6.87
CA THR A 36 -4.98 -20.76 -8.19
C THR A 36 -5.13 -19.26 -8.05
N ALA A 37 -4.45 -18.46 -8.87
CA ALA A 37 -4.61 -17.01 -8.92
C ALA A 37 -5.30 -16.59 -10.22
N ILE A 38 -6.37 -15.79 -10.14
CA ILE A 38 -6.97 -15.11 -11.29
C ILE A 38 -6.53 -13.66 -11.28
N ALA A 39 -5.84 -13.24 -12.35
CA ALA A 39 -5.27 -11.90 -12.49
C ALA A 39 -5.43 -11.33 -13.91
N SER A 40 -5.04 -10.06 -14.10
CA SER A 40 -5.00 -9.44 -15.43
C SER A 40 -3.78 -9.88 -16.21
N ARG A 41 -3.92 -9.98 -17.53
CA ARG A 41 -2.81 -10.24 -18.45
C ARG A 41 -1.93 -9.00 -18.68
N ARG A 42 -2.36 -7.80 -18.27
CA ARG A 42 -1.63 -6.55 -18.48
C ARG A 42 -1.04 -6.05 -17.18
N ALA A 43 0.16 -5.47 -17.24
CA ALA A 43 0.78 -4.84 -16.08
C ALA A 43 0.04 -3.56 -15.66
N TYR A 44 0.00 -3.31 -14.35
CA TYR A 44 -0.73 -2.20 -13.74
C TYR A 44 -0.22 -0.82 -14.18
N ASP A 45 1.10 -0.62 -14.20
CA ASP A 45 1.73 0.66 -14.54
C ASP A 45 2.08 0.80 -16.03
N ARG A 46 2.22 -0.33 -16.73
CA ARG A 46 2.57 -0.42 -18.15
C ARG A 46 1.57 -1.30 -18.89
N PRO A 47 0.35 -0.82 -19.21
CA PRO A 47 -0.70 -1.64 -19.83
C PRO A 47 -0.30 -2.29 -21.16
N GLU A 48 0.70 -1.75 -21.85
CA GLU A 48 1.35 -2.29 -23.04
C GLU A 48 2.12 -3.59 -22.75
N GLN A 49 2.67 -3.74 -21.54
CA GLN A 49 3.34 -4.95 -21.10
C GLN A 49 2.30 -6.04 -20.81
N ARG A 50 2.49 -7.21 -21.45
CA ARG A 50 1.61 -8.36 -21.32
C ARG A 50 2.35 -9.54 -20.70
N PHE A 51 1.69 -10.21 -19.76
CA PHE A 51 2.16 -11.44 -19.14
C PHE A 51 1.62 -12.69 -19.87
N PRO A 52 2.22 -13.87 -19.66
CA PRO A 52 1.67 -15.14 -20.16
C PRO A 52 0.25 -15.40 -19.66
N ALA A 53 -0.62 -15.95 -20.51
CA ALA A 53 -2.01 -16.22 -20.15
C ALA A 53 -2.13 -17.26 -19.02
N THR A 54 -1.19 -18.20 -18.96
CA THR A 54 -1.08 -19.22 -17.91
C THR A 54 0.37 -19.34 -17.51
N GLU A 55 0.61 -19.53 -16.22
CA GLU A 55 1.95 -19.68 -15.65
C GLU A 55 1.85 -20.37 -14.28
N THR A 56 2.85 -21.17 -13.93
CA THR A 56 3.01 -21.65 -12.55
C THR A 56 4.19 -20.94 -11.92
N TRP A 57 3.97 -20.31 -10.76
CA TRP A 57 4.99 -19.56 -10.03
C TRP A 57 4.94 -19.94 -8.55
N HIS A 58 6.05 -20.46 -8.00
CA HIS A 58 6.15 -20.94 -6.61
C HIS A 58 4.95 -21.82 -6.18
N GLY A 59 4.55 -22.76 -7.04
CA GLY A 59 3.42 -23.67 -6.79
C GLY A 59 2.02 -23.06 -6.98
N VAL A 60 1.91 -21.78 -7.33
CA VAL A 60 0.64 -21.11 -7.65
C VAL A 60 0.33 -21.21 -9.14
N ASP A 61 -0.84 -21.74 -9.50
CA ASP A 61 -1.35 -21.76 -10.88
C ASP A 61 -2.01 -20.42 -11.23
N ILE A 62 -1.36 -19.62 -12.06
CA ILE A 62 -1.81 -18.28 -12.44
C ILE A 62 -2.60 -18.35 -13.75
N ARG A 63 -3.84 -17.85 -13.72
CA ARG A 63 -4.76 -17.75 -14.86
C ARG A 63 -5.03 -16.27 -15.16
N ARG A 64 -4.41 -15.75 -16.21
CA ARG A 64 -4.50 -14.33 -16.56
C ARG A 64 -5.56 -14.07 -17.62
N LEU A 65 -6.44 -13.11 -17.32
CA LEU A 65 -7.58 -12.74 -18.14
C LEU A 65 -7.27 -11.52 -19.01
N PRO A 66 -7.79 -11.46 -20.24
CA PRO A 66 -7.70 -10.27 -21.06
C PRO A 66 -8.47 -9.10 -20.43
N ALA A 67 -7.96 -7.89 -20.61
CA ALA A 67 -8.66 -6.64 -20.30
C ALA A 67 -8.41 -5.64 -21.44
N THR A 68 -9.37 -4.74 -21.66
CA THR A 68 -9.36 -3.77 -22.78
C THR A 68 -8.07 -2.96 -22.83
N GLY A 69 -7.53 -2.54 -21.67
CA GLY A 69 -6.25 -1.86 -21.55
C GLY A 69 -6.26 -0.46 -22.17
N LEU A 70 -7.40 0.24 -22.08
CA LEU A 70 -7.59 1.61 -22.55
C LEU A 70 -6.74 2.63 -21.77
N GLY A 71 -6.19 2.23 -20.62
CA GLY A 71 -5.14 2.93 -19.90
C GLY A 71 -5.66 4.00 -18.92
N LYS A 72 -4.73 4.71 -18.27
CA LYS A 72 -5.00 5.62 -17.15
C LYS A 72 -5.40 7.05 -17.57
N GLY A 73 -5.48 7.35 -18.88
CA GLY A 73 -5.60 8.71 -19.41
C GLY A 73 -6.94 9.43 -19.18
N ALA A 74 -8.02 8.69 -18.85
CA ALA A 74 -9.31 9.28 -18.52
C ALA A 74 -10.11 8.39 -17.55
N LYS A 75 -10.93 9.00 -16.68
CA LYS A 75 -11.74 8.28 -15.68
C LYS A 75 -12.66 7.22 -16.30
N TRP A 76 -13.27 7.50 -17.46
CA TRP A 76 -14.14 6.57 -18.17
C TRP A 76 -13.37 5.37 -18.76
N LYS A 77 -12.15 5.57 -19.27
CA LYS A 77 -11.29 4.49 -19.77
C LYS A 77 -10.95 3.50 -18.66
N ARG A 78 -10.66 4.02 -17.46
CA ARG A 78 -10.44 3.21 -16.25
C ARG A 78 -11.70 2.44 -15.84
N ALA A 79 -12.88 3.07 -15.91
CA ALA A 79 -14.14 2.38 -15.63
C ALA A 79 -14.42 1.24 -16.64
N VAL A 80 -14.15 1.46 -17.93
CA VAL A 80 -14.27 0.42 -18.97
C VAL A 80 -13.26 -0.70 -18.75
N ASP A 81 -12.02 -0.39 -18.38
CA ASP A 81 -11.00 -1.41 -18.06
C ASP A 81 -11.38 -2.25 -16.83
N PHE A 82 -11.92 -1.61 -15.79
CA PHE A 82 -12.46 -2.32 -14.63
C PHE A 82 -13.68 -3.17 -14.98
N GLY A 83 -14.60 -2.64 -15.80
CA GLY A 83 -15.78 -3.36 -16.26
C GLY A 83 -15.43 -4.57 -17.13
N SER A 84 -14.50 -4.42 -18.08
CA SER A 84 -14.08 -5.50 -18.97
C SER A 84 -13.38 -6.62 -18.20
N PHE A 85 -12.49 -6.28 -17.25
CA PHE A 85 -11.87 -7.27 -16.38
C PHE A 85 -12.89 -7.96 -15.47
N SER A 86 -13.86 -7.21 -14.92
CA SER A 86 -14.95 -7.78 -14.10
C SER A 86 -15.84 -8.75 -14.88
N ALA A 87 -16.14 -8.43 -16.15
CA ALA A 87 -16.87 -9.32 -17.04
C ALA A 87 -16.07 -10.60 -17.35
N ALA A 88 -14.78 -10.46 -17.67
CA ALA A 88 -13.91 -11.61 -17.90
C ALA A 88 -13.79 -12.49 -16.63
N CYS A 89 -13.66 -11.88 -15.46
CA CYS A 89 -13.66 -12.59 -14.17
C CYS A 89 -14.96 -13.36 -13.97
N THR A 90 -16.11 -12.73 -14.24
CA THR A 90 -17.42 -13.37 -14.11
C THR A 90 -17.51 -14.62 -14.98
N LEU A 91 -17.17 -14.52 -16.27
CA LEU A 91 -17.16 -15.66 -17.19
C LEU A 91 -16.21 -16.78 -16.74
N ARG A 92 -15.03 -16.40 -16.24
CA ARG A 92 -14.06 -17.37 -15.72
C ARG A 92 -14.56 -18.06 -14.46
N LEU A 93 -15.19 -17.33 -13.54
CA LEU A 93 -15.74 -17.88 -12.29
C LEU A 93 -16.91 -18.83 -12.57
N LEU A 94 -17.74 -18.55 -13.58
CA LEU A 94 -18.83 -19.46 -13.98
C LEU A 94 -18.32 -20.84 -14.42
N THR A 95 -17.17 -20.88 -15.11
CA THR A 95 -16.54 -22.11 -15.63
C THR A 95 -15.47 -22.68 -14.70
N SER A 96 -15.21 -22.03 -13.57
CA SER A 96 -14.20 -22.47 -12.62
C SER A 96 -14.68 -23.67 -11.79
N PRO A 97 -13.74 -24.54 -11.36
CA PRO A 97 -14.06 -25.61 -10.44
C PRO A 97 -14.51 -25.06 -9.07
N ARG A 98 -15.02 -25.95 -8.21
CA ARG A 98 -15.26 -25.61 -6.80
C ARG A 98 -13.93 -25.38 -6.07
N TYR A 99 -13.94 -24.40 -5.19
CA TYR A 99 -12.86 -24.08 -4.25
C TYR A 99 -13.38 -24.16 -2.82
N ASP A 100 -12.50 -24.47 -1.88
CA ASP A 100 -12.83 -24.48 -0.45
C ASP A 100 -12.88 -23.03 0.07
N ALA A 101 -11.96 -22.18 -0.41
CA ALA A 101 -11.85 -20.78 -0.04
C ALA A 101 -11.51 -19.89 -1.22
N VAL A 102 -11.99 -18.65 -1.16
CA VAL A 102 -11.63 -17.56 -2.07
C VAL A 102 -11.07 -16.41 -1.26
N VAL A 103 -9.85 -15.98 -1.58
CA VAL A 103 -9.23 -14.77 -1.04
C VAL A 103 -9.34 -13.68 -2.08
N ALA A 104 -10.21 -12.70 -1.84
CA ALA A 104 -10.40 -11.56 -2.73
C ALA A 104 -9.75 -10.31 -2.13
N LEU A 105 -9.08 -9.52 -2.96
CA LEU A 105 -8.56 -8.20 -2.59
C LEU A 105 -9.53 -7.11 -3.05
N THR A 106 -9.04 -5.88 -3.24
CA THR A 106 -9.84 -4.71 -3.60
C THR A 106 -9.71 -4.26 -5.07
N SER A 107 -8.87 -4.92 -5.89
CA SER A 107 -8.60 -4.50 -7.26
C SER A 107 -9.09 -5.53 -8.30
N PRO A 108 -9.85 -5.12 -9.34
CA PRO A 108 -10.47 -3.80 -9.48
C PRO A 108 -11.47 -3.53 -8.35
N PRO A 109 -11.88 -2.27 -8.14
CA PRO A 109 -12.90 -1.94 -7.15
C PRO A 109 -14.11 -2.88 -7.29
N LEU A 110 -14.52 -3.46 -6.16
CA LEU A 110 -15.63 -4.41 -6.05
C LEU A 110 -15.42 -5.79 -6.70
N VAL A 111 -14.18 -6.21 -6.99
CA VAL A 111 -13.91 -7.63 -7.33
C VAL A 111 -14.41 -8.60 -6.25
N SER A 112 -14.40 -8.15 -4.99
CA SER A 112 -14.99 -8.85 -3.84
C SER A 112 -16.49 -9.12 -3.97
N TYR A 113 -17.22 -8.30 -4.75
CA TYR A 113 -18.65 -8.50 -5.01
C TYR A 113 -18.88 -9.74 -5.90
N LEU A 114 -18.02 -9.93 -6.91
CA LEU A 114 -18.02 -11.13 -7.75
C LEU A 114 -17.64 -12.36 -6.92
N ALA A 115 -16.61 -12.23 -6.08
CA ALA A 115 -16.17 -13.30 -5.18
C ALA A 115 -17.29 -13.72 -4.21
N ALA A 116 -18.03 -12.76 -3.64
CA ALA A 116 -19.13 -13.01 -2.73
C ALA A 116 -20.27 -13.79 -3.40
N TRP A 117 -20.68 -13.40 -4.60
CA TRP A 117 -21.67 -14.16 -5.37
C TRP A 117 -21.17 -15.56 -5.73
N PHE A 118 -19.93 -15.69 -6.21
CA PHE A 118 -19.34 -16.99 -6.51
C PHE A 118 -19.34 -17.91 -5.28
N CYS A 119 -18.89 -17.40 -4.12
CA CYS A 119 -18.87 -18.15 -2.87
C CYS A 119 -20.27 -18.56 -2.43
N ARG A 120 -21.24 -17.64 -2.50
CA ARG A 120 -22.65 -17.91 -2.17
C ARG A 120 -23.26 -19.00 -3.05
N LEU A 121 -22.95 -19.01 -4.34
CA LEU A 121 -23.49 -19.98 -5.31
C LEU A 121 -22.77 -21.34 -5.29
N ARG A 122 -21.47 -21.35 -4.99
CA ARG A 122 -20.62 -22.56 -5.06
C ARG A 122 -20.33 -23.20 -3.70
N GLY A 123 -20.67 -22.55 -2.59
CA GLY A 123 -20.45 -23.03 -1.22
C GLY A 123 -19.03 -22.78 -0.67
N ALA A 124 -18.22 -21.96 -1.35
CA ALA A 124 -16.88 -21.61 -0.89
C ALA A 124 -16.92 -20.56 0.24
N LYS A 125 -15.86 -20.47 1.05
CA LYS A 125 -15.72 -19.42 2.07
C LYS A 125 -14.95 -18.22 1.52
N LEU A 126 -15.55 -17.03 1.62
CA LEU A 126 -14.90 -15.78 1.21
C LEU A 126 -14.05 -15.21 2.34
N PHE A 127 -12.78 -14.98 2.07
CA PHE A 127 -11.87 -14.16 2.87
C PHE A 127 -11.63 -12.85 2.11
N TYR A 128 -12.21 -11.76 2.59
CA TYR A 128 -12.04 -10.46 1.94
C TYR A 128 -10.89 -9.70 2.60
N TRP A 129 -9.77 -9.58 1.88
CA TRP A 129 -8.62 -8.76 2.29
C TRP A 129 -8.77 -7.34 1.76
N VAL A 130 -9.19 -6.44 2.64
CA VAL A 130 -9.53 -5.06 2.29
C VAL A 130 -8.24 -4.24 2.23
N MET A 131 -7.67 -4.07 1.03
CA MET A 131 -6.47 -3.24 0.86
C MET A 131 -6.80 -1.75 0.92
N ASP A 132 -7.95 -1.36 0.35
CA ASP A 132 -8.47 0.01 0.32
C ASP A 132 -10.00 -0.03 0.41
N MET A 133 -10.61 0.86 1.18
CA MET A 133 -12.07 0.89 1.33
C MET A 133 -12.75 1.61 0.17
N ASN A 134 -13.37 0.85 -0.73
CA ASN A 134 -14.20 1.37 -1.81
C ASN A 134 -15.70 1.16 -1.52
N PRO A 135 -16.57 2.14 -1.82
CA PRO A 135 -16.32 3.42 -2.48
C PRO A 135 -15.85 4.57 -1.56
N ASP A 136 -15.66 4.34 -0.26
CA ASP A 136 -15.35 5.37 0.74
C ASP A 136 -14.16 6.25 0.37
N GLU A 137 -13.04 5.65 -0.05
CA GLU A 137 -11.84 6.38 -0.48
C GLU A 137 -12.13 7.26 -1.71
N ALA A 138 -12.89 6.76 -2.68
CA ALA A 138 -13.22 7.52 -3.88
C ALA A 138 -14.13 8.72 -3.58
N VAL A 139 -14.99 8.61 -2.57
CA VAL A 139 -15.79 9.74 -2.05
C VAL A 139 -14.87 10.74 -1.33
N ALA A 140 -14.00 10.25 -0.43
CA ALA A 140 -13.05 11.08 0.31
C ALA A 140 -12.05 11.82 -0.61
N ALA A 141 -11.65 11.20 -1.72
CA ALA A 141 -10.80 11.80 -2.75
C ALA A 141 -11.55 12.77 -3.69
N GLY A 142 -12.86 12.94 -3.52
CA GLY A 142 -13.71 13.79 -4.37
C GLY A 142 -13.91 13.23 -5.79
N TRP A 143 -13.63 11.96 -6.03
CA TRP A 143 -13.84 11.32 -7.33
C TRP A 143 -15.29 10.89 -7.53
N LEU A 144 -16.00 10.61 -6.44
CA LEU A 144 -17.43 10.32 -6.41
C LEU A 144 -18.13 11.32 -5.50
N ARG A 145 -19.34 11.75 -5.90
CA ARG A 145 -20.18 12.60 -5.07
C ARG A 145 -20.86 11.77 -3.99
N GLU A 146 -20.72 12.19 -2.74
CA GLU A 146 -21.41 11.56 -1.61
C GLU A 146 -22.94 11.56 -1.81
N GLY A 147 -23.59 10.46 -1.42
CA GLY A 147 -25.05 10.29 -1.54
C GLY A 147 -25.60 10.14 -2.97
N SER A 148 -24.77 10.27 -4.02
CA SER A 148 -25.20 10.07 -5.41
C SER A 148 -25.64 8.63 -5.67
N LEU A 149 -26.51 8.41 -6.68
CA LEU A 149 -26.98 7.07 -7.04
C LEU A 149 -25.83 6.08 -7.32
N PRO A 150 -24.77 6.43 -8.08
CA PRO A 150 -23.62 5.55 -8.26
C PRO A 150 -22.92 5.22 -6.94
N THR A 151 -22.69 6.20 -6.08
CA THR A 151 -22.08 5.99 -4.76
C THR A 151 -22.92 5.04 -3.91
N ARG A 152 -24.24 5.22 -3.87
CA ARG A 152 -25.15 4.35 -3.11
C ARG A 152 -25.15 2.92 -3.65
N ALA A 153 -25.07 2.73 -4.96
CA ALA A 153 -24.99 1.41 -5.57
C ALA A 153 -23.65 0.72 -5.24
N LEU A 154 -22.52 1.41 -5.39
CA LEU A 154 -21.20 0.89 -5.04
C LEU A 154 -21.10 0.57 -3.54
N GLU A 155 -21.70 1.40 -2.69
CA GLU A 155 -21.77 1.18 -1.24
C GLU A 155 -22.61 -0.07 -0.92
N ALA A 156 -23.75 -0.24 -1.57
CA ALA A 156 -24.57 -1.45 -1.40
C ALA A 156 -23.80 -2.73 -1.81
N MET A 157 -23.06 -2.68 -2.93
CA MET A 157 -22.21 -3.78 -3.38
C MET A 157 -21.08 -4.06 -2.39
N SER A 158 -20.40 -3.02 -1.89
CA SER A 158 -19.33 -3.14 -0.89
C SER A 158 -19.85 -3.79 0.40
N ARG A 159 -20.98 -3.32 0.93
CA ARG A 159 -21.64 -3.89 2.12
C ARG A 159 -22.09 -5.33 1.90
N PHE A 160 -22.54 -5.68 0.69
CA PHE A 160 -22.87 -7.06 0.35
C PHE A 160 -21.63 -7.95 0.46
N SER A 161 -20.51 -7.57 -0.17
CA SER A 161 -19.26 -8.33 -0.10
C SER A 161 -18.78 -8.53 1.34
N LEU A 162 -18.79 -7.44 2.11
CA LEU A 162 -18.42 -7.45 3.53
C LEU A 162 -19.29 -8.41 4.36
N ARG A 163 -20.61 -8.37 4.18
CA ARG A 163 -21.56 -9.23 4.93
C ARG A 163 -21.50 -10.70 4.52
N GLN A 164 -21.24 -10.99 3.25
CA GLN A 164 -21.10 -12.37 2.77
C GLN A 164 -19.73 -12.99 3.11
N SER A 165 -18.76 -12.18 3.54
CA SER A 165 -17.43 -12.67 3.89
C SER A 165 -17.46 -13.54 5.15
N HIS A 166 -16.80 -14.69 5.09
CA HIS A 166 -16.56 -15.57 6.24
C HIS A 166 -15.60 -14.92 7.23
N ARG A 167 -14.56 -14.27 6.70
CA ARG A 167 -13.64 -13.38 7.42
C ARG A 167 -13.34 -12.15 6.57
N VAL A 168 -13.16 -11.02 7.23
CA VAL A 168 -12.66 -9.78 6.63
C VAL A 168 -11.31 -9.48 7.26
N ILE A 169 -10.30 -9.21 6.45
CA ILE A 169 -8.95 -8.86 6.89
C ILE A 169 -8.80 -7.35 6.68
N ALA A 170 -8.80 -6.61 7.78
CA ALA A 170 -8.55 -5.17 7.83
C ALA A 170 -7.07 -4.91 8.10
N LEU A 171 -6.55 -3.80 7.59
CA LEU A 171 -5.12 -3.49 7.69
C LEU A 171 -4.72 -2.85 9.02
N ASP A 172 -5.66 -2.17 9.68
CA ASP A 172 -5.47 -1.57 10.99
C ASP A 172 -6.80 -1.48 11.74
N ARG A 173 -6.75 -1.03 12.99
CA ARG A 173 -7.93 -0.92 13.83
C ARG A 173 -8.93 0.13 13.34
N TYR A 174 -8.47 1.21 12.69
CA TYR A 174 -9.37 2.25 12.17
C TYR A 174 -10.19 1.72 11.00
N MET A 175 -9.55 0.93 10.13
CA MET A 175 -10.23 0.22 9.05
C MET A 175 -11.19 -0.82 9.59
N ARG A 176 -10.81 -1.58 10.63
CA ARG A 176 -11.72 -2.49 11.33
C ARG A 176 -12.95 -1.76 11.84
N ASP A 177 -12.78 -0.62 12.50
CA ASP A 177 -13.89 0.13 13.08
C ASP A 177 -14.86 0.63 11.99
N LYS A 178 -14.35 1.07 10.83
CA LYS A 178 -15.17 1.39 9.65
C LYS A 178 -15.92 0.18 9.08
N ILE A 179 -15.26 -0.97 8.99
CA ILE A 179 -15.87 -2.22 8.51
C ILE A 179 -17.00 -2.65 9.46
N VAL A 180 -16.77 -2.57 10.77
CA VAL A 180 -17.79 -2.87 11.79
C VAL A 180 -18.96 -1.91 11.68
N ALA A 181 -18.71 -0.61 11.50
CA ALA A 181 -19.75 0.39 11.28
C ALA A 181 -20.60 0.12 10.00
N LYS A 182 -20.05 -0.59 9.01
CA LYS A 182 -20.81 -1.05 7.83
C LYS A 182 -21.70 -2.27 8.11
N GLY A 183 -21.63 -2.85 9.31
CA GLY A 183 -22.49 -3.92 9.80
C GLY A 183 -21.88 -5.32 9.72
N VAL A 184 -20.55 -5.43 9.73
CA VAL A 184 -19.85 -6.71 9.89
C VAL A 184 -19.62 -6.96 11.39
N PRO A 185 -19.95 -8.16 11.91
CA PRO A 185 -19.64 -8.49 13.30
C PRO A 185 -18.13 -8.42 13.58
N ALA A 186 -17.74 -7.83 14.71
CA ALA A 186 -16.33 -7.55 15.03
C ALA A 186 -15.46 -8.82 15.06
N GLU A 187 -16.00 -9.94 15.52
CA GLU A 187 -15.34 -11.24 15.59
C GLU A 187 -15.02 -11.85 14.22
N ARG A 188 -15.63 -11.34 13.13
CA ARG A 188 -15.30 -11.74 11.76
C ARG A 188 -14.20 -10.87 11.15
N VAL A 189 -13.81 -9.77 11.79
CA VAL A 189 -12.83 -8.83 11.27
C VAL A 189 -11.49 -9.05 11.98
N ALA A 190 -10.53 -9.63 11.26
CA ALA A 190 -9.15 -9.75 11.73
C ALA A 190 -8.37 -8.50 11.33
N VAL A 191 -7.51 -8.00 12.22
CA VAL A 191 -6.57 -6.92 11.92
C VAL A 191 -5.19 -7.52 11.64
N ILE A 192 -4.80 -7.52 10.37
CA ILE A 192 -3.50 -7.97 9.88
C ILE A 192 -3.01 -6.93 8.86
N PRO A 193 -2.01 -6.10 9.23
CA PRO A 193 -1.45 -5.14 8.29
C PRO A 193 -0.70 -5.85 7.14
N PRO A 194 -0.45 -5.15 6.02
CA PRO A 194 0.53 -5.58 5.04
C PRO A 194 1.92 -5.68 5.70
N TRP A 195 2.78 -6.55 5.19
CA TRP A 195 4.13 -6.74 5.72
C TRP A 195 5.18 -5.91 4.98
N ALA A 196 6.34 -5.72 5.61
CA ALA A 196 7.53 -5.21 4.96
C ALA A 196 8.02 -6.18 3.87
N HIS A 197 8.78 -5.65 2.91
CA HIS A 197 9.56 -6.47 1.98
C HIS A 197 10.97 -6.71 2.55
N ASP A 198 11.06 -7.12 3.82
CA ASP A 198 12.29 -7.18 4.62
C ASP A 198 13.26 -8.32 4.26
N GLU A 199 12.85 -9.21 3.35
CA GLU A 199 13.74 -10.10 2.62
C GLU A 199 14.58 -9.35 1.56
N ALA A 200 14.00 -8.33 0.92
CA ALA A 200 14.64 -7.54 -0.14
C ALA A 200 15.14 -6.18 0.34
N VAL A 201 14.59 -5.65 1.43
CA VAL A 201 14.84 -4.29 1.92
C VAL A 201 15.45 -4.36 3.31
N ARG A 202 16.74 -4.06 3.40
CA ARG A 202 17.47 -3.84 4.66
C ARG A 202 18.34 -2.60 4.52
N PHE A 203 18.90 -2.11 5.62
CA PHE A 203 19.85 -1.02 5.53
C PHE A 203 21.06 -1.44 4.69
N ASP A 204 21.33 -0.67 3.64
CA ASP A 204 22.41 -0.91 2.69
C ASP A 204 23.32 0.32 2.65
N ALA A 205 24.46 0.22 3.34
CA ALA A 205 25.43 1.31 3.42
C ALA A 205 26.10 1.58 2.05
N ALA A 206 26.39 0.53 1.27
CA ALA A 206 27.01 0.66 -0.03
C ALA A 206 26.03 1.24 -1.04
N GLY A 207 24.79 0.73 -1.08
CA GLY A 207 23.70 1.28 -1.89
C GLY A 207 23.35 2.72 -1.51
N ARG A 208 23.36 3.07 -0.22
CA ARG A 208 23.23 4.45 0.25
C ARG A 208 24.30 5.35 -0.35
N ALA A 209 25.58 4.97 -0.25
CA ALA A 209 26.68 5.77 -0.79
C ALA A 209 26.55 5.93 -2.31
N LYS A 210 26.29 4.84 -3.03
CA LYS A 210 26.07 4.84 -4.48
C LYS A 210 24.91 5.74 -4.90
N PHE A 211 23.75 5.62 -4.24
CA PHE A 211 22.58 6.42 -4.53
C PHE A 211 22.83 7.90 -4.26
N ARG A 212 23.51 8.23 -3.15
CA ARG A 212 23.82 9.62 -2.81
C ARG A 212 24.78 10.26 -3.80
N ALA A 213 25.83 9.55 -4.21
CA ALA A 213 26.77 10.02 -5.23
C ALA A 213 26.08 10.24 -6.59
N ALA A 214 25.25 9.28 -7.03
CA ALA A 214 24.53 9.35 -8.31
C ALA A 214 23.55 10.53 -8.42
N HIS A 215 23.11 11.07 -7.28
CA HIS A 215 22.10 12.12 -7.20
C HIS A 215 22.58 13.41 -6.52
N GLY A 216 23.88 13.56 -6.27
CA GLY A 216 24.44 14.78 -5.67
C GLY A 216 23.98 15.05 -4.22
N LEU A 217 23.71 13.99 -3.46
CA LEU A 217 23.22 14.03 -2.08
C LEU A 217 24.35 13.84 -1.04
N GLU A 218 25.60 13.76 -1.48
CA GLU A 218 26.76 13.65 -0.59
C GLU A 218 26.88 14.90 0.32
N GLY A 219 27.15 14.68 1.61
CA GLY A 219 27.22 15.75 2.61
C GLY A 219 25.89 16.49 2.91
N LYS A 220 24.78 16.09 2.28
CA LYS A 220 23.44 16.68 2.51
C LYS A 220 22.68 15.97 3.63
N PHE A 221 21.72 16.65 4.24
CA PHE A 221 20.67 16.06 5.06
C PHE A 221 19.45 15.80 4.18
N VAL A 222 19.19 14.53 3.89
CA VAL A 222 18.18 14.08 2.92
C VAL A 222 16.86 13.79 3.62
N ILE A 223 15.85 14.63 3.38
CA ILE A 223 14.45 14.38 3.75
C ILE A 223 13.78 13.67 2.58
N MET A 224 13.33 12.44 2.76
CA MET A 224 12.80 11.63 1.66
C MET A 224 11.32 11.31 1.81
N TYR A 225 10.55 11.53 0.74
CA TYR A 225 9.24 10.90 0.55
C TYR A 225 9.37 9.87 -0.58
N SER A 226 9.22 8.58 -0.27
CA SER A 226 9.31 7.50 -1.25
C SER A 226 7.96 6.79 -1.44
N GLY A 227 7.46 6.75 -2.68
CA GLY A 227 6.25 6.02 -3.06
C GLY A 227 5.29 6.82 -3.95
N ASN A 228 4.02 6.41 -3.95
CA ASN A 228 2.99 7.02 -4.79
C ASN A 228 2.61 8.43 -4.30
N HIS A 229 2.58 9.38 -5.22
CA HIS A 229 2.17 10.78 -5.05
C HIS A 229 0.72 10.90 -5.51
N SER A 230 -0.19 10.76 -4.54
CA SER A 230 -1.64 10.73 -4.75
C SER A 230 -2.30 11.82 -3.89
N PRO A 231 -3.48 12.34 -4.25
CA PRO A 231 -4.21 13.30 -3.43
C PRO A 231 -4.46 12.82 -1.99
N VAL A 232 -4.41 11.51 -1.77
CA VAL A 232 -4.54 10.89 -0.44
C VAL A 232 -3.33 11.12 0.48
N HIS A 233 -2.21 11.61 -0.07
CA HIS A 233 -0.97 11.96 0.62
C HIS A 233 -0.60 13.41 0.31
N PRO A 234 -1.31 14.41 0.85
CA PRO A 234 -1.07 15.81 0.49
C PRO A 234 0.29 16.31 0.97
N LEU A 235 1.18 16.64 0.04
CA LEU A 235 2.59 16.97 0.28
C LEU A 235 2.85 18.43 0.63
N ASN A 236 1.80 19.27 0.72
CA ASN A 236 1.92 20.71 0.90
C ASN A 236 2.80 21.10 2.09
N THR A 237 2.62 20.46 3.26
CA THR A 237 3.44 20.76 4.45
C THR A 237 4.94 20.50 4.20
N LEU A 238 5.29 19.41 3.50
CA LEU A 238 6.69 19.10 3.17
C LEU A 238 7.26 20.04 2.12
N MET A 239 6.47 20.41 1.11
CA MET A 239 6.86 21.35 0.07
C MET A 239 7.11 22.75 0.66
N GLU A 240 6.25 23.16 1.60
CA GLU A 240 6.38 24.43 2.31
C GLU A 240 7.59 24.41 3.26
N ALA A 241 7.88 23.27 3.93
CA ALA A 241 9.12 23.10 4.69
C ALA A 241 10.37 23.20 3.79
N ALA A 242 10.32 22.63 2.58
CA ALA A 242 11.39 22.75 1.61
C ALA A 242 11.63 24.21 1.19
N ARG A 243 10.55 24.98 0.99
CA ARG A 243 10.63 26.41 0.69
C ARG A 243 11.30 27.19 1.82
N GLN A 244 10.92 26.94 3.08
CA GLN A 244 11.51 27.62 4.24
C GLN A 244 12.99 27.28 4.46
N LEU A 245 13.39 26.06 4.14
CA LEU A 245 14.79 25.60 4.27
C LEU A 245 15.65 25.82 3.02
N ALA A 246 15.13 26.51 1.99
CA ALA A 246 15.80 26.66 0.70
C ALA A 246 17.12 27.45 0.74
N ALA A 247 17.27 28.35 1.72
CA ALA A 247 18.50 29.13 1.90
C ALA A 247 19.66 28.29 2.44
N ASP A 248 19.38 27.18 3.12
CA ASP A 248 20.40 26.30 3.68
C ASP A 248 20.60 25.07 2.78
N SER A 249 21.66 25.12 1.98
CA SER A 249 22.00 24.09 1.00
C SER A 249 22.33 22.72 1.60
N ARG A 250 22.39 22.59 2.93
CA ARG A 250 22.54 21.29 3.61
C ARG A 250 21.27 20.45 3.47
N TYR A 251 20.09 21.04 3.44
CA TYR A 251 18.83 20.30 3.37
C TYR A 251 18.43 20.00 1.93
N VAL A 252 18.10 18.75 1.64
CA VAL A 252 17.54 18.34 0.34
C VAL A 252 16.30 17.48 0.56
N PHE A 253 15.21 17.86 -0.11
CA PHE A 253 13.94 17.13 -0.11
C PHE A 253 13.88 16.25 -1.36
N CYS A 254 13.97 14.94 -1.17
CA CYS A 254 13.95 13.95 -2.24
C CYS A 254 12.57 13.28 -2.33
N PHE A 255 11.86 13.55 -3.41
CA PHE A 255 10.56 12.96 -3.74
C PHE A 255 10.77 11.84 -4.77
N VAL A 256 10.73 10.59 -4.31
CA VAL A 256 10.99 9.40 -5.13
C VAL A 256 9.68 8.71 -5.45
N GLY A 257 9.35 8.55 -6.74
CA GLY A 257 8.21 7.76 -7.19
C GLY A 257 7.47 8.36 -8.38
N GLY A 258 6.15 8.25 -8.37
CA GLY A 258 5.27 8.75 -9.41
C GLY A 258 3.87 8.98 -8.87
N GLY A 259 2.86 9.09 -9.74
CA GLY A 259 1.48 9.37 -9.36
C GLY A 259 1.00 10.74 -9.84
N SER A 260 -0.30 11.02 -9.66
CA SER A 260 -0.93 12.21 -10.21
C SER A 260 -0.45 13.52 -9.57
N GLU A 261 0.06 13.47 -8.34
CA GLU A 261 0.55 14.66 -7.62
C GLU A 261 2.05 14.90 -7.84
N HIS A 262 2.79 13.95 -8.42
CA HIS A 262 4.24 14.13 -8.65
C HIS A 262 4.57 15.34 -9.55
N PRO A 263 3.81 15.64 -10.64
CA PRO A 263 4.01 16.88 -11.41
C PRO A 263 3.81 18.17 -10.61
N LYS A 264 2.95 18.16 -9.57
CA LYS A 264 2.70 19.35 -8.74
C LYS A 264 3.91 19.70 -7.89
N VAL A 265 4.66 18.72 -7.40
CA VAL A 265 5.92 18.94 -6.67
C VAL A 265 6.94 19.63 -7.57
N LYS A 266 7.12 19.12 -8.81
CA LYS A 266 8.02 19.73 -9.81
C LYS A 266 7.61 21.15 -10.16
N LYS A 267 6.31 21.38 -10.38
CA LYS A 267 5.76 22.69 -10.70
C LYS A 267 6.02 23.69 -9.56
N PHE A 268 5.72 23.31 -8.33
CA PHE A 268 5.98 24.15 -7.15
C PHE A 268 7.46 24.51 -7.00
N ALA A 269 8.37 23.55 -7.20
CA ALA A 269 9.80 23.80 -7.14
C ALA A 269 10.24 24.82 -8.20
N ALA A 270 9.74 24.70 -9.43
CA ALA A 270 10.03 25.64 -10.52
C ALA A 270 9.46 27.04 -10.25
N GLU A 271 8.20 27.14 -9.83
CA GLU A 271 7.53 28.42 -9.53
C GLU A 271 8.19 29.20 -8.39
N ASN A 272 8.80 28.49 -7.44
CA ASN A 272 9.45 29.09 -6.27
C ASN A 272 10.99 29.12 -6.38
N GLY A 273 11.57 28.74 -7.53
CA GLY A 273 13.02 28.73 -7.74
C GLY A 273 13.82 27.82 -6.78
N LEU A 274 13.20 26.73 -6.31
CA LEU A 274 13.75 25.87 -5.26
C LEU A 274 14.78 24.88 -5.82
N LYS A 275 16.03 25.00 -5.36
CA LYS A 275 17.14 24.11 -5.74
C LYS A 275 17.32 22.92 -4.81
N ASN A 276 16.64 22.92 -3.67
CA ASN A 276 16.70 21.87 -2.65
C ASN A 276 15.60 20.81 -2.78
N ILE A 277 14.85 20.79 -3.88
CA ILE A 277 13.86 19.75 -4.20
C ILE A 277 14.41 18.88 -5.33
N LEU A 278 14.53 17.59 -5.08
CA LEU A 278 14.91 16.57 -6.06
C LEU A 278 13.73 15.62 -6.30
N CYS A 279 13.27 15.49 -7.55
CA CYS A 279 12.20 14.57 -7.93
C CYS A 279 12.75 13.43 -8.78
N LEU A 280 12.63 12.20 -8.31
CA LEU A 280 13.13 10.98 -8.96
C LEU A 280 11.96 10.02 -9.31
N PRO A 281 12.08 9.20 -10.37
CA PRO A 281 11.08 8.18 -10.67
C PRO A 281 11.07 7.05 -9.61
N TYR A 282 10.13 6.12 -9.74
CA TYR A 282 10.19 4.86 -8.99
C TYR A 282 11.53 4.15 -9.22
N GLN A 283 12.08 3.59 -8.15
CA GLN A 283 13.32 2.83 -8.19
C GLN A 283 13.03 1.33 -8.38
N PRO A 284 13.87 0.60 -9.12
CA PRO A 284 13.78 -0.86 -9.20
C PRO A 284 13.85 -1.50 -7.80
N LEU A 285 13.16 -2.64 -7.61
CA LEU A 285 13.16 -3.34 -6.32
C LEU A 285 14.57 -3.67 -5.82
N ALA A 286 15.48 -4.05 -6.72
CA ALA A 286 16.88 -4.35 -6.41
C ALA A 286 17.68 -3.13 -5.89
N GLU A 287 17.25 -1.90 -6.20
CA GLU A 287 17.90 -0.66 -5.76
C GLU A 287 17.15 0.00 -4.58
N LEU A 288 15.99 -0.54 -4.20
CA LEU A 288 15.11 0.04 -3.21
C LEU A 288 15.78 0.14 -1.83
N ALA A 289 16.55 -0.88 -1.44
CA ALA A 289 17.31 -0.87 -0.19
C ALA A 289 18.28 0.32 -0.11
N GLY A 290 19.10 0.52 -1.14
CA GLY A 290 20.04 1.65 -1.24
C GLY A 290 19.33 3.01 -1.27
N SER A 291 18.26 3.13 -2.06
CA SER A 291 17.46 4.35 -2.15
C SER A 291 16.83 4.75 -0.81
N LEU A 292 16.13 3.82 -0.14
CA LEU A 292 15.54 4.08 1.18
C LEU A 292 16.62 4.35 2.23
N SER A 293 17.76 3.67 2.13
CA SER A 293 18.90 3.88 3.02
C SER A 293 19.52 5.26 2.85
N ALA A 294 19.36 5.93 1.70
CA ALA A 294 19.93 7.25 1.42
C ALA A 294 19.32 8.40 2.21
N ALA A 295 18.09 8.23 2.71
CA ALA A 295 17.43 9.23 3.54
C ALA A 295 18.09 9.36 4.92
N ASP A 296 18.10 10.58 5.43
CA ASP A 296 18.46 10.92 6.81
C ASP A 296 17.21 11.07 7.68
N LEU A 297 16.09 11.46 7.05
CA LEU A 297 14.74 11.48 7.62
C LEU A 297 13.76 11.04 6.54
N HIS A 298 12.95 10.02 6.80
CA HIS A 298 11.83 9.67 5.94
C HIS A 298 10.58 10.41 6.37
N ALA A 299 9.84 10.93 5.39
CA ALA A 299 8.54 11.53 5.60
C ALA A 299 7.43 10.55 5.15
N VAL A 300 6.48 10.29 6.05
CA VAL A 300 5.26 9.55 5.75
C VAL A 300 4.08 10.50 5.90
N VAL A 301 3.21 10.52 4.88
CA VAL A 301 2.14 11.51 4.78
C VAL A 301 0.81 10.81 4.59
N MET A 302 -0.23 11.23 5.30
CA MET A 302 -1.60 10.72 5.15
C MET A 302 -2.59 11.87 5.25
N GLY A 303 -3.51 12.00 4.30
CA GLY A 303 -4.55 13.02 4.34
C GLY A 303 -5.61 12.72 5.41
N ASN A 304 -6.12 13.79 6.06
CA ASN A 304 -7.13 13.69 7.12
C ASN A 304 -8.36 12.84 6.77
N PRO A 305 -8.95 12.92 5.56
CA PRO A 305 -10.17 12.16 5.24
C PRO A 305 -9.97 10.64 5.15
N PHE A 306 -8.73 10.16 5.08
CA PHE A 306 -8.42 8.78 4.68
C PHE A 306 -8.13 7.83 5.84
N VAL A 307 -8.25 8.29 7.09
CA VAL A 307 -8.09 7.45 8.29
C VAL A 307 -9.01 6.24 8.22
N GLY A 308 -8.43 5.03 8.29
CA GLY A 308 -9.17 3.77 8.19
C GLY A 308 -9.70 3.43 6.79
N MET A 309 -9.46 4.26 5.77
CA MET A 309 -9.84 3.96 4.38
C MET A 309 -8.66 3.45 3.56
N ILE A 310 -7.48 3.98 3.82
CA ILE A 310 -6.20 3.61 3.20
C ILE A 310 -5.19 3.27 4.28
N HIS A 311 -4.11 2.59 3.88
CA HIS A 311 -3.07 2.18 4.80
C HIS A 311 -1.65 2.47 4.25
N PRO A 312 -0.88 3.39 4.85
CA PRO A 312 0.42 3.80 4.31
C PRO A 312 1.52 2.84 4.77
N CYS A 313 1.56 1.65 4.16
CA CYS A 313 2.49 0.56 4.45
C CYS A 313 3.98 0.87 4.20
N LYS A 314 4.30 2.00 3.56
CA LYS A 314 5.72 2.42 3.33
C LYS A 314 6.52 2.54 4.63
N ILE A 315 5.84 2.80 5.75
CA ILE A 315 6.46 2.90 7.07
C ILE A 315 7.20 1.62 7.45
N TYR A 316 6.73 0.44 7.03
CA TYR A 316 7.36 -0.82 7.42
C TYR A 316 8.77 -0.95 6.86
N ASN A 317 8.97 -0.65 5.57
CA ASN A 317 10.30 -0.64 4.97
C ASN A 317 11.20 0.45 5.56
N ILE A 318 10.63 1.61 5.94
CA ILE A 318 11.36 2.69 6.61
C ILE A 318 11.87 2.24 7.99
N LEU A 319 11.02 1.54 8.75
CA LEU A 319 11.39 0.93 10.03
C LEU A 319 12.47 -0.15 9.84
N THR A 320 12.34 -0.99 8.82
CA THR A 320 13.32 -2.05 8.50
C THR A 320 14.70 -1.50 8.16
N VAL A 321 14.79 -0.38 7.43
CA VAL A 321 16.09 0.28 7.17
C VAL A 321 16.58 1.13 8.37
N GLY A 322 15.81 1.18 9.47
CA GLY A 322 16.17 1.88 10.71
C GLY A 322 16.28 3.39 10.56
N ALA A 323 15.51 4.01 9.66
CA ALA A 323 15.61 5.43 9.37
C ALA A 323 14.60 6.26 10.19
N PRO A 324 15.00 7.44 10.71
CA PRO A 324 14.10 8.37 11.40
C PRO A 324 12.86 8.71 10.59
N VAL A 325 11.75 9.02 11.27
CA VAL A 325 10.43 9.22 10.66
C VAL A 325 9.81 10.54 11.07
N LEU A 326 9.39 11.33 10.09
CA LEU A 326 8.45 12.44 10.26
C LEU A 326 7.10 12.05 9.65
N TYR A 327 6.08 11.89 10.49
CA TYR A 327 4.70 11.70 10.07
C TYR A 327 3.98 13.05 9.92
N VAL A 328 3.36 13.28 8.77
CA VAL A 328 2.48 14.43 8.51
C VAL A 328 1.06 13.92 8.27
N GLY A 329 0.15 14.19 9.20
CA GLY A 329 -1.21 13.69 9.08
C GLY A 329 -2.06 13.78 10.35
N PRO A 330 -3.23 13.14 10.34
CA PRO A 330 -4.11 13.09 11.49
C PRO A 330 -3.52 12.28 12.65
N GLU A 331 -3.64 12.80 13.87
CA GLU A 331 -3.30 12.06 15.09
C GLU A 331 -4.07 10.73 15.24
N PRO A 332 -5.39 10.64 15.01
CA PRO A 332 -5.99 9.32 14.88
C PRO A 332 -5.52 8.67 13.56
N SER A 333 -4.50 7.83 13.63
CA SER A 333 -4.04 7.02 12.51
C SER A 333 -3.19 5.84 12.96
N HIS A 334 -3.10 4.83 12.11
CA HIS A 334 -2.19 3.70 12.36
C HIS A 334 -0.73 4.14 12.52
N LEU A 335 -0.36 5.25 11.89
CA LEU A 335 1.01 5.77 11.91
C LEU A 335 1.30 6.44 13.22
N ALA A 336 0.36 7.23 13.74
CA ALA A 336 0.46 7.76 15.09
C ALA A 336 0.55 6.64 16.14
N ASP A 337 -0.17 5.53 15.96
CA ASP A 337 -0.09 4.38 16.88
C ASP A 337 1.28 3.72 16.91
N ILE A 338 1.85 3.45 15.73
CA ILE A 338 3.20 2.89 15.62
C ILE A 338 4.18 3.80 16.33
N LEU A 339 4.16 5.11 16.02
CA LEU A 339 5.09 6.07 16.60
C LEU A 339 4.88 6.26 18.10
N ALA A 340 3.64 6.24 18.59
CA ALA A 340 3.35 6.26 20.02
C ALA A 340 3.87 5.00 20.73
N GLY A 341 3.74 3.82 20.10
CA GLY A 341 4.28 2.56 20.60
C GLY A 341 5.81 2.52 20.65
N MET A 342 6.49 3.39 19.89
CA MET A 342 7.94 3.59 19.95
C MET A 342 8.37 4.52 21.10
N GLY A 343 7.42 5.10 21.84
CA GLY A 343 7.69 6.02 22.96
C GLY A 343 8.14 7.41 22.52
N ALA A 344 8.76 8.17 23.43
CA ALA A 344 9.24 9.53 23.18
C ALA A 344 10.59 9.56 22.44
N SER A 345 10.76 8.70 21.42
CA SER A 345 11.97 8.64 20.61
C SER A 345 12.19 9.97 19.88
N PRO A 346 13.36 10.61 20.02
CA PRO A 346 13.66 11.85 19.31
C PRO A 346 13.78 11.65 17.79
N HIS A 347 13.94 10.40 17.33
CA HIS A 347 14.00 9.99 15.91
C HIS A 347 12.62 9.84 15.26
N THR A 348 11.55 10.13 16.00
CA THR A 348 10.18 10.11 15.50
C THR A 348 9.54 11.48 15.71
N GLY A 349 8.82 11.95 14.68
CA GLY A 349 8.12 13.22 14.68
C GLY A 349 6.71 13.05 14.14
N ARG A 350 5.76 13.82 14.68
CA ARG A 350 4.38 13.89 14.20
C ARG A 350 3.99 15.36 14.11
N VAL A 351 3.38 15.73 12.99
CA VAL A 351 2.87 17.09 12.75
C VAL A 351 1.55 17.00 11.99
N ALA A 352 0.67 17.97 12.24
CA ALA A 352 -0.58 18.08 11.50
C ALA A 352 -0.34 18.65 10.08
N HIS A 353 -1.32 18.48 9.20
CA HIS A 353 -1.31 19.22 7.93
C HIS A 353 -1.35 20.72 8.16
N GLY A 354 -0.49 21.47 7.46
CA GLY A 354 -0.34 22.91 7.63
C GLY A 354 0.65 23.33 8.74
N ASP A 355 1.07 22.42 9.62
CA ASP A 355 2.09 22.71 10.63
C ASP A 355 3.51 22.61 10.04
N THR A 356 3.83 23.55 9.15
CA THR A 356 5.17 23.62 8.55
C THR A 356 6.23 23.97 9.59
N ALA A 357 5.90 24.82 10.57
CA ALA A 357 6.83 25.23 11.61
C ALA A 357 7.28 24.02 12.46
N GLY A 358 6.33 23.17 12.87
CA GLY A 358 6.63 21.91 13.56
C GLY A 358 7.47 20.96 12.70
N ALA A 359 7.17 20.86 11.40
CA ALA A 359 7.94 20.02 10.47
C ALA A 359 9.40 20.50 10.37
N VAL A 360 9.61 21.79 10.15
CA VAL A 360 10.94 22.42 10.08
C VAL A 360 11.70 22.27 11.41
N ALA A 361 11.03 22.50 12.54
CA ALA A 361 11.63 22.32 13.86
C ALA A 361 12.09 20.87 14.08
N HIS A 362 11.29 19.87 13.67
CA HIS A 362 11.69 18.47 13.76
C HIS A 362 12.86 18.16 12.81
N ILE A 363 12.88 18.67 11.58
CA ILE A 363 13.99 18.51 10.64
C ILE A 363 15.30 19.08 11.22
N HIS A 364 15.26 20.27 11.82
CA HIS A 364 16.43 20.85 12.48
C HIS A 364 16.93 20.02 13.66
N ARG A 365 16.01 19.55 14.53
CA ARG A 365 16.35 18.65 15.63
C ARG A 365 17.04 17.39 15.11
N MET A 366 16.50 16.78 14.05
CA MET A 366 17.07 15.58 13.48
C MET A 366 18.44 15.80 12.84
N ALA A 367 18.64 16.94 12.18
CA ALA A 367 19.94 17.31 11.64
C ALA A 367 21.01 17.52 12.73
N ALA A 368 20.61 18.01 13.91
CA ALA A 368 21.51 18.21 15.04
C ALA A 368 21.86 16.91 15.79
N LEU A 369 20.91 15.98 15.91
CA LEU A 369 21.11 14.68 16.59
C LEU A 369 22.01 13.72 15.81
N GLY A 370 22.20 13.96 14.51
CA GLY A 370 22.84 13.00 13.61
C GLY A 370 21.90 11.87 13.20
N THR A 371 22.37 11.01 12.29
CA THR A 371 21.53 9.99 11.67
C THR A 371 21.58 8.67 12.43
N ARG A 372 20.41 8.05 12.67
CA ARG A 372 20.20 6.65 13.10
C ARG A 372 20.65 6.30 14.53
N GLY A 373 20.11 6.96 15.55
CA GLY A 373 20.50 6.73 16.94
C GLY A 373 19.86 5.53 17.67
N GLU A 374 18.78 4.92 17.14
CA GLU A 374 18.02 3.89 17.90
C GLU A 374 17.73 2.59 17.12
N PRO A 375 18.76 1.90 16.57
CA PRO A 375 18.56 0.72 15.72
C PRO A 375 17.76 -0.40 16.39
N GLY A 376 17.94 -0.62 17.70
CA GLY A 376 17.20 -1.65 18.44
C GLY A 376 15.70 -1.36 18.56
N LEU A 377 15.30 -0.09 18.73
CA LEU A 377 13.89 0.31 18.80
C LEU A 377 13.20 0.11 17.45
N PHE A 378 13.85 0.58 16.38
CA PHE A 378 13.35 0.43 15.03
C PHE A 378 13.26 -1.04 14.61
N ALA A 379 14.30 -1.85 14.90
CA ALA A 379 14.29 -3.28 14.61
C ALA A 379 13.17 -4.04 15.34
N ARG A 380 12.95 -3.77 16.64
CA ARG A 380 11.84 -4.38 17.41
C ARG A 380 10.48 -4.02 16.83
N THR A 381 10.31 -2.77 16.39
CA THR A 381 9.05 -2.31 15.80
C THR A 381 8.85 -2.91 14.40
N ALA A 382 9.89 -2.90 13.56
CA ALA A 382 9.89 -3.50 12.23
C ALA A 382 9.57 -5.01 12.26
N ALA A 383 10.12 -5.74 13.23
CA ALA A 383 9.90 -7.18 13.38
C ALA A 383 8.41 -7.56 13.55
N GLN A 384 7.58 -6.68 14.12
CA GLN A 384 6.13 -6.89 14.25
C GLN A 384 5.41 -6.88 12.89
N PHE A 385 6.03 -6.26 11.88
CA PHE A 385 5.50 -6.11 10.54
C PHE A 385 6.31 -6.90 9.49
N SER A 386 7.18 -7.80 9.93
CA SER A 386 7.96 -8.68 9.05
C SER A 386 7.08 -9.63 8.27
N VAL A 387 7.47 -9.98 7.04
CA VAL A 387 6.81 -11.05 6.27
C VAL A 387 6.81 -12.37 7.05
N HIS A 388 7.88 -12.65 7.80
CA HIS A 388 8.00 -13.86 8.60
C HIS A 388 7.04 -13.90 9.81
N ALA A 389 6.57 -12.74 10.27
CA ALA A 389 5.61 -12.64 11.37
C ALA A 389 4.16 -12.66 10.85
N LEU A 390 3.86 -11.87 9.82
CA LEU A 390 2.48 -11.61 9.40
C LEU A 390 1.96 -12.60 8.36
N ARG A 391 2.80 -13.09 7.44
CA ARG A 391 2.37 -14.06 6.42
C ARG A 391 1.89 -15.37 7.06
N PRO A 392 2.63 -16.02 7.99
CA PRO A 392 2.14 -17.22 8.67
C PRO A 392 0.83 -16.97 9.42
N ARG A 393 0.75 -15.87 10.18
CA ARG A 393 -0.46 -15.49 10.93
C ARG A 393 -1.69 -15.33 10.03
N GLN A 394 -1.53 -14.78 8.83
CA GLN A 394 -2.62 -14.66 7.88
C GLN A 394 -3.02 -16.00 7.27
N ILE A 395 -2.07 -16.91 7.05
CA ILE A 395 -2.37 -18.28 6.59
C ILE A 395 -3.06 -19.06 7.72
N ASP A 396 -2.57 -18.97 8.96
CA ASP A 396 -3.17 -19.60 10.14
C ASP A 396 -4.62 -19.14 10.34
N LEU A 397 -4.90 -17.84 10.13
CA LEU A 397 -6.27 -17.32 10.16
C LEU A 397 -7.17 -18.02 9.13
N LEU A 398 -6.67 -18.26 7.92
CA LEU A 398 -7.41 -18.95 6.87
C LEU A 398 -7.65 -20.42 7.24
N GLU A 399 -6.60 -21.13 7.64
CA GLU A 399 -6.66 -22.57 7.95
C GLU A 399 -7.55 -22.88 9.16
N SER A 400 -7.35 -22.16 10.26
CA SER A 400 -8.15 -22.30 11.48
C SER A 400 -9.63 -21.99 11.23
N SER A 401 -9.92 -20.98 10.38
CA SER A 401 -11.29 -20.62 10.02
C SER A 401 -11.99 -21.66 9.14
N LEU A 402 -11.25 -22.61 8.57
CA LEU A 402 -11.75 -23.71 7.74
C LEU A 402 -11.74 -25.07 8.46
N GLY A 403 -11.34 -25.10 9.74
CA GLY A 403 -11.38 -26.32 10.57
C GLY A 403 -10.16 -27.22 10.44
N LYS A 404 -8.98 -26.68 10.05
CA LYS A 404 -7.69 -27.36 10.20
C LYS A 404 -6.85 -26.64 11.25
N VAL A 405 -6.56 -27.33 12.35
CA VAL A 405 -5.45 -27.04 13.28
C VAL A 405 -4.52 -28.23 13.21
#